data_AF-A0A7S1QXX4-F1
#
_entry.id   AF-A0A7S1QXX4-F1
#
_cell.length_a   1.000
_cell.length_b   1.000
_cell.length_c   1.000
_cell.angle_alpha   90.00
_cell.angle_beta   90.00
_cell.angle_gamma   90.00
#
_symmetry.space_group_name_H-M   'P 1'
#
loop_
_entity.id
_entity.type
_entity.pdbx_description
1 polymer ?
#
loop_
_entity_poly.entity_id
_entity_poly.type
_entity_poly.pdbx_seq_one_letter_code
_entity_poly.pdbx_strand_id
1 'polypeptide(L)'
;MEGKDLEVEDSKTFCEAGKEAKASCKAAVEFIVEHRTSIEQGLLAAVPPPPAPPAIGGGPPAPPADPKGPSGEAREELLKLQARVHNCLKTIVTLTTTVQAIHLKAVQKEKALKLVEKRSITFDKYDRDKDGQLNKKEIVMYAKGEYNFSIAEGVVPKIIGKITDGGAGVPKSKFQRLRVAVGIAREEEASRVRRKKAEERAKYIAQKKTALEADIGKVADFVGEVDPEVGSAETKARPLAEGDLSTVEKVPEVLQQAEEQLKGARSQVERLREQIKSLCTDAERELVPFVNEECRKLGLKADLFDLRLGQVEAIVKKGRAYLASVEKLESEKLALDVIKALKEHLTAKKLSIEDCFAAIDADKDGHIGQADFMAYISALEGHSFDSEKLEKLFGHFTGEGKSEIGSDAFTRLLVTHYRVAKDTLITSEMAIKSGKTQRRLDVGEVFAVYEGPVKDETLGIFRVRGRALKDGCQGWATELGNTGGVFLEAGEDSGLYEVVRPQPLSAGFEPDGHPTVRYLKEGDKLEVLEWDKEHEGSGQVRIQVKLAGEDGPSGWVTKMLQDETMLVKLVWRPLKKA
;
A
#
# COMPACT_ATOMS: atom_id res chain seq x y z
N MET A 1 47.31 56.73 -24.52
CA MET A 1 46.89 55.79 -23.47
C MET A 1 47.96 55.62 -22.39
N GLU A 2 49.22 55.94 -22.65
CA GLU A 2 50.32 55.70 -21.71
C GLU A 2 50.31 56.58 -20.45
N GLY A 3 49.80 57.81 -20.48
CA GLY A 3 49.80 58.69 -19.29
C GLY A 3 48.73 58.39 -18.22
N LYS A 4 47.85 57.40 -18.42
CA LYS A 4 46.64 57.21 -17.59
C LYS A 4 46.66 55.98 -16.69
N ASP A 5 47.33 54.92 -17.11
CA ASP A 5 47.53 53.74 -16.25
C ASP A 5 48.50 54.08 -15.11
N LEU A 6 49.46 54.98 -15.36
CA LEU A 6 50.33 55.60 -14.35
C LEU A 6 49.54 56.31 -13.23
N GLU A 7 48.54 57.13 -13.54
CA GLU A 7 47.77 57.87 -12.50
C GLU A 7 46.94 56.97 -11.57
N VAL A 8 46.53 55.78 -12.04
CA VAL A 8 45.73 54.82 -11.25
C VAL A 8 46.65 53.95 -10.39
N GLU A 9 47.79 53.51 -10.92
CA GLU A 9 48.82 52.83 -10.14
C GLU A 9 49.39 53.76 -9.05
N ASP A 10 49.70 55.01 -9.39
CA ASP A 10 50.25 56.01 -8.46
C ASP A 10 49.29 56.35 -7.31
N SER A 11 47.98 56.37 -7.56
CA SER A 11 47.00 56.60 -6.49
C SER A 11 46.83 55.38 -5.57
N LYS A 12 46.99 54.16 -6.10
CA LYS A 12 46.87 52.93 -5.32
C LYS A 12 48.09 52.76 -4.42
N THR A 13 49.29 52.95 -4.98
CA THR A 13 50.56 52.96 -4.24
C THR A 13 50.59 54.06 -3.18
N PHE A 14 50.07 55.26 -3.48
CA PHE A 14 49.93 56.34 -2.48
C PHE A 14 48.98 55.96 -1.33
N CYS A 15 47.85 55.30 -1.63
CA CYS A 15 46.91 54.86 -0.60
C CYS A 15 47.49 53.75 0.28
N GLU A 16 48.31 52.86 -0.28
CA GLU A 16 49.03 51.81 0.45
C GLU A 16 50.10 52.41 1.36
N ALA A 17 50.93 53.32 0.84
CA ALA A 17 51.91 54.07 1.61
C ALA A 17 51.26 54.91 2.73
N GLY A 18 50.10 55.52 2.47
CA GLY A 18 49.34 56.27 3.48
C GLY A 18 48.80 55.39 4.62
N LYS A 19 48.40 54.14 4.33
CA LYS A 19 47.98 53.17 5.36
C LYS A 19 49.16 52.73 6.22
N GLU A 20 50.30 52.43 5.61
CA GLU A 20 51.53 52.04 6.31
C GLU A 20 52.07 53.16 7.21
N ALA A 21 52.11 54.39 6.69
CA ALA A 21 52.52 55.56 7.46
C ALA A 21 51.56 55.86 8.63
N LYS A 22 50.24 55.70 8.42
CA LYS A 22 49.24 55.82 9.49
C LYS A 22 49.43 54.76 10.58
N ALA A 23 49.68 53.52 10.20
CA ALA A 23 49.93 52.42 11.13
C ALA A 23 51.21 52.66 11.95
N SER A 24 52.28 53.11 11.30
CA SER A 24 53.56 53.43 11.94
C SER A 24 53.44 54.57 12.94
N CYS A 25 52.76 55.67 12.57
CA CYS A 25 52.53 56.78 13.50
C CYS A 25 51.62 56.37 14.68
N LYS A 26 50.62 55.51 14.45
CA LYS A 26 49.76 55.00 15.53
C LYS A 26 50.55 54.12 16.50
N ALA A 27 51.34 53.18 15.99
CA ALA A 27 52.21 52.32 16.79
C ALA A 27 53.23 53.14 17.61
N ALA A 28 53.80 54.20 17.02
CA ALA A 28 54.69 55.12 17.75
C ALA A 28 53.98 55.87 18.89
N VAL A 29 52.73 56.32 18.69
CA VAL A 29 51.94 56.95 19.77
C VAL A 29 51.61 55.95 20.86
N GLU A 30 51.16 54.74 20.51
CA GLU A 30 50.83 53.68 21.46
C GLU A 30 52.06 53.28 22.28
N PHE A 31 53.23 53.11 21.64
CA PHE A 31 54.49 52.80 22.31
C PHE A 31 54.90 53.87 23.33
N ILE A 32 54.80 55.15 22.97
CA ILE A 32 55.09 56.29 23.86
C ILE A 32 54.16 56.31 25.08
N VAL A 33 52.88 55.97 24.88
CA VAL A 33 51.89 55.93 25.96
C VAL A 33 52.12 54.74 26.90
N GLU A 34 52.36 53.55 26.34
CA GLU A 34 52.55 52.31 27.11
C GLU A 34 53.84 52.33 27.93
N HIS A 35 54.93 52.84 27.36
CA HIS A 35 56.26 52.82 28.00
C HIS A 35 56.62 54.14 28.68
N ARG A 36 55.62 55.01 28.91
CA ARG A 36 55.81 56.37 29.42
C ARG A 36 56.71 56.42 30.66
N THR A 37 56.41 55.60 31.66
CA THR A 37 57.15 55.57 32.93
C THR A 37 58.59 55.11 32.76
N SER A 38 58.83 54.10 31.92
CA SER A 38 60.17 53.60 31.61
C SER A 38 60.99 54.61 30.80
N ILE A 39 60.36 55.31 29.85
CA ILE A 39 60.99 56.37 29.07
C ILE A 39 61.34 57.56 29.97
N GLU A 40 60.42 57.99 30.83
CA GLU A 40 60.64 59.05 31.82
C GLU A 40 61.80 58.71 32.78
N GLN A 41 61.86 57.45 33.27
CA GLN A 41 62.96 56.96 34.11
C GLN A 41 64.31 56.88 33.38
N GLY A 42 64.32 56.46 32.11
CA GLY A 42 65.53 56.40 31.29
C GLY A 42 66.11 57.79 30.98
N LEU A 43 65.25 58.77 30.69
CA LEU A 43 65.65 60.17 30.52
C LEU A 43 66.22 60.77 31.82
N LEU A 44 65.64 60.41 32.97
CA LEU A 44 66.14 60.80 34.29
C LEU A 44 67.52 60.22 34.60
N ALA A 45 67.79 58.96 34.22
CA ALA A 45 69.09 58.30 34.43
C ALA A 45 70.22 58.85 33.53
N ALA A 46 69.88 59.52 32.43
CA ALA A 46 70.84 60.17 31.54
C ALA A 46 71.31 61.55 32.06
N VAL A 47 70.69 62.08 33.12
CA VAL A 47 71.10 63.32 33.78
C VAL A 47 72.22 62.99 34.78
N PRO A 48 73.45 63.54 34.65
CA PRO A 48 74.56 63.22 35.54
C PRO A 48 74.25 63.68 36.98
N PRO A 49 74.59 62.89 38.02
CA PRO A 49 74.36 63.28 39.40
C PRO A 49 75.21 64.52 39.75
N PRO A 50 74.67 65.50 40.50
CA PRO A 50 75.44 66.65 40.94
C PRO A 50 76.59 66.20 41.88
N PRO A 51 77.79 66.82 41.81
CA PRO A 51 78.95 66.40 42.59
C PRO A 51 78.72 66.55 44.10
N ALA A 52 79.14 65.53 44.88
CA ALA A 52 79.01 65.51 46.34
C ALA A 52 79.90 66.58 47.00
N PRO A 53 79.38 67.43 47.91
CA PRO A 53 80.18 68.40 48.66
C PRO A 53 80.97 67.74 49.82
N PRO A 54 82.17 68.24 50.16
CA PRO A 54 83.07 67.65 51.17
C PRO A 54 82.59 67.87 52.62
N ALA A 55 82.93 66.91 53.49
CA ALA A 55 82.55 66.87 54.89
C ALA A 55 83.39 67.79 55.78
N ILE A 56 82.85 68.93 56.26
CA ILE A 56 83.23 69.64 57.50
C ILE A 56 81.97 70.31 58.10
N GLY A 57 81.82 70.25 59.43
CA GLY A 57 80.57 70.50 60.15
C GLY A 57 80.11 71.96 60.36
N GLY A 58 78.90 72.09 60.91
CA GLY A 58 78.42 73.28 61.64
C GLY A 58 77.38 74.20 60.98
N GLY A 59 76.14 73.71 60.75
CA GLY A 59 74.86 74.47 60.63
C GLY A 59 74.56 75.19 59.29
N PRO A 60 73.33 75.75 59.05
CA PRO A 60 71.95 75.37 59.42
C PRO A 60 71.16 74.86 58.16
N PRO A 61 69.81 74.64 58.17
CA PRO A 61 69.14 73.69 57.25
C PRO A 61 68.96 74.18 55.80
N ALA A 62 68.90 73.21 54.89
CA ALA A 62 68.88 73.35 53.44
C ALA A 62 67.73 74.24 52.88
N PRO A 63 67.99 75.00 51.79
CA PRO A 63 66.96 75.80 51.10
C PRO A 63 65.92 74.92 50.39
N PRO A 64 64.69 75.43 50.16
CA PRO A 64 63.62 74.67 49.52
C PRO A 64 63.95 74.34 48.06
N ALA A 65 63.71 73.09 47.66
CA ALA A 65 63.97 72.55 46.34
C ALA A 65 63.22 73.32 45.23
N ASP A 66 63.90 73.52 44.09
CA ASP A 66 63.34 74.13 42.88
C ASP A 66 62.02 73.45 42.44
N PRO A 67 61.01 74.22 42.03
CA PRO A 67 59.65 73.71 41.78
C PRO A 67 59.50 72.87 40.50
N LYS A 68 60.60 72.62 39.76
CA LYS A 68 60.66 71.69 38.63
C LYS A 68 61.95 70.87 38.71
N GLY A 69 61.88 69.73 39.40
CA GLY A 69 62.96 68.75 39.38
C GLY A 69 63.14 68.12 37.98
N PRO A 70 64.24 67.40 37.74
CA PRO A 70 64.59 66.78 36.44
C PRO A 70 63.51 65.84 35.87
N SER A 71 62.59 65.37 36.71
CA SER A 71 61.42 64.57 36.30
C SER A 71 60.37 65.37 35.53
N GLY A 72 60.24 66.68 35.78
CA GLY A 72 59.28 67.56 35.10
C GLY A 72 59.68 67.91 33.66
N GLU A 73 60.97 68.10 33.40
CA GLU A 73 61.50 68.44 32.06
C GLU A 73 61.44 67.26 31.10
N ALA A 74 61.80 66.06 31.55
CA ALA A 74 61.67 64.82 30.76
C ALA A 74 60.22 64.56 30.33
N ARG A 75 59.25 64.83 31.21
CA ARG A 75 57.82 64.71 30.92
C ARG A 75 57.36 65.74 29.88
N GLU A 76 57.90 66.95 29.89
CA GLU A 76 57.57 68.00 28.93
C GLU A 76 58.08 67.66 27.52
N GLU A 77 59.31 67.17 27.40
CA GLU A 77 59.89 66.74 26.12
C GLU A 77 59.17 65.53 25.52
N LEU A 78 58.76 64.57 26.37
CA LEU A 78 57.96 63.42 25.92
C LEU A 78 56.58 63.86 25.40
N LEU A 79 55.94 64.83 26.05
CA LEU A 79 54.68 65.41 25.58
C LEU A 79 54.85 66.16 24.24
N LYS A 80 55.97 66.87 24.05
CA LYS A 80 56.30 67.53 22.76
C LYS A 80 56.50 66.49 21.65
N LEU A 81 57.21 65.39 21.93
CA LEU A 81 57.39 64.30 20.97
C LEU A 81 56.04 63.65 20.62
N GLN A 82 55.22 63.33 21.62
CA GLN A 82 53.88 62.78 21.42
C GLN A 82 53.01 63.71 20.56
N ALA A 83 53.04 65.02 20.83
CA ALA A 83 52.33 66.02 20.04
C ALA A 83 52.82 66.08 18.57
N ARG A 84 54.13 65.96 18.34
CA ARG A 84 54.71 65.91 16.98
C ARG A 84 54.25 64.66 16.22
N VAL A 85 54.32 63.48 16.83
CA VAL A 85 53.87 62.23 16.20
C VAL A 85 52.36 62.28 15.92
N HIS A 86 51.56 62.82 16.84
CA HIS A 86 50.12 63.00 16.64
C HIS A 86 49.81 63.97 15.49
N ASN A 87 50.57 65.07 15.37
CA ASN A 87 50.43 66.00 14.24
C ASN A 87 50.82 65.33 12.91
N CYS A 88 51.87 64.52 12.86
CA CYS A 88 52.21 63.72 11.68
C CYS A 88 51.07 62.77 11.29
N LEU A 89 50.50 62.05 12.27
CA LEU A 89 49.34 61.17 12.05
C LEU A 89 48.15 61.92 11.46
N LYS A 90 47.81 63.09 12.02
CA LYS A 90 46.73 63.94 11.54
C LYS A 90 46.96 64.37 10.09
N THR A 91 48.16 64.84 9.76
CA THR A 91 48.53 65.24 8.39
C THR A 91 48.42 64.07 7.41
N ILE A 92 48.94 62.89 7.77
CA ILE A 92 48.86 61.68 6.92
C ILE A 92 47.40 61.29 6.66
N VAL A 93 46.55 61.31 7.69
CA VAL A 93 45.13 60.97 7.56
C VAL A 93 44.39 61.98 6.67
N THR A 94 44.62 63.28 6.87
CA THR A 94 44.02 64.33 6.02
C THR A 94 44.49 64.22 4.56
N LEU A 95 45.78 63.97 4.35
CA LEU A 95 46.33 63.85 3.00
C LEU A 95 45.80 62.59 2.29
N THR A 96 45.73 61.45 2.99
CA THR A 96 45.22 60.20 2.42
C THR A 96 43.74 60.31 2.02
N THR A 97 42.91 60.89 2.89
CA THR A 97 41.47 61.06 2.61
C THR A 97 41.19 62.07 1.50
N THR A 98 41.97 63.15 1.40
CA THR A 98 41.85 64.13 0.30
C THR A 98 42.26 63.54 -1.04
N VAL A 99 43.37 62.79 -1.11
CA VAL A 99 43.82 62.11 -2.33
C VAL A 99 42.80 61.06 -2.79
N GLN A 100 42.24 60.26 -1.87
CA GLN A 100 41.15 59.31 -2.19
C GLN A 100 39.94 60.00 -2.81
N ALA A 101 39.51 61.14 -2.24
CA ALA A 101 38.38 61.90 -2.77
C ALA A 101 38.66 62.50 -4.16
N ILE A 102 39.88 62.99 -4.39
CA ILE A 102 40.32 63.52 -5.69
C ILE A 102 40.36 62.41 -6.73
N HIS A 103 40.96 61.26 -6.39
CA HIS A 103 41.05 60.11 -7.29
C HIS A 103 39.66 59.59 -7.69
N LEU A 104 38.74 59.42 -6.73
CA LEU A 104 37.36 58.99 -7.02
C LEU A 104 36.67 59.96 -8.00
N LYS A 105 36.82 61.28 -7.79
CA LYS A 105 36.28 62.31 -8.68
C LYS A 105 36.93 62.24 -10.07
N ALA A 106 38.24 62.00 -10.15
CA ALA A 106 38.96 61.87 -11.42
C ALA A 106 38.49 60.64 -12.21
N VAL A 107 38.37 59.48 -11.57
CA VAL A 107 37.89 58.24 -12.20
C VAL A 107 36.44 58.39 -12.68
N GLN A 108 35.57 59.00 -11.86
CA GLN A 108 34.19 59.27 -12.26
C GLN A 108 34.11 60.24 -13.44
N LYS A 109 34.92 61.32 -13.43
CA LYS A 109 35.02 62.27 -14.54
C LYS A 109 35.50 61.59 -15.81
N GLU A 110 36.50 60.71 -15.72
CA GLU A 110 37.00 59.98 -16.88
C GLU A 110 35.95 59.04 -17.49
N LYS A 111 35.24 58.27 -16.65
CA LYS A 111 34.13 57.42 -17.10
C LYS A 111 33.02 58.25 -17.74
N ALA A 112 32.69 59.42 -17.18
CA ALA A 112 31.72 60.33 -17.76
C ALA A 112 32.18 60.88 -19.12
N LEU A 113 33.46 61.25 -19.26
CA LEU A 113 34.04 61.73 -20.52
C LEU A 113 34.00 60.64 -21.60
N LYS A 114 34.44 59.42 -21.29
CA LYS A 114 34.37 58.27 -22.23
C LYS A 114 32.93 58.00 -22.67
N LEU A 115 31.95 58.13 -21.77
CA LEU A 115 30.53 58.00 -22.11
C LEU A 115 30.01 59.13 -22.99
N VAL A 116 30.42 60.38 -22.72
CA VAL A 116 30.07 61.55 -23.54
C VAL A 116 30.70 61.44 -24.93
N GLU A 117 31.94 61.00 -25.04
CA GLU A 117 32.63 60.75 -26.31
C GLU A 117 31.93 59.67 -27.13
N LYS A 118 31.62 58.51 -26.54
CA LYS A 118 30.82 57.48 -27.20
C LYS A 118 29.48 58.00 -27.68
N ARG A 119 28.79 58.83 -26.86
CA ARG A 119 27.53 59.47 -27.24
C ARG A 119 27.72 60.46 -28.39
N SER A 120 28.82 61.21 -28.42
CA SER A 120 29.18 62.10 -29.52
C SER A 120 29.34 61.32 -30.81
N ILE A 121 30.13 60.25 -30.79
CA ILE A 121 30.36 59.39 -31.97
C ILE A 121 29.04 58.82 -32.49
N THR A 122 28.16 58.36 -31.59
CA THR A 122 26.83 57.89 -31.99
C THR A 122 25.98 59.03 -32.57
N PHE A 123 25.98 60.22 -31.97
CA PHE A 123 25.25 61.37 -32.51
C PHE A 123 25.72 61.73 -33.93
N ASP A 124 27.04 61.87 -34.09
CA ASP A 124 27.70 62.26 -35.35
C ASP A 124 27.52 61.20 -36.45
N LYS A 125 27.31 59.93 -36.09
CA LYS A 125 26.98 58.83 -37.02
C LYS A 125 25.59 58.98 -37.67
N TYR A 126 24.62 59.57 -36.95
CA TYR A 126 23.23 59.68 -37.40
C TYR A 126 22.83 61.09 -37.84
N ASP A 127 23.61 62.11 -37.50
CA ASP A 127 23.56 63.48 -38.04
C ASP A 127 24.14 63.49 -39.46
N ARG A 128 23.30 63.21 -40.46
CA ARG A 128 23.71 63.01 -41.85
C ARG A 128 23.85 64.32 -42.60
N ASP A 129 23.02 65.29 -42.26
CA ASP A 129 23.08 66.65 -42.82
C ASP A 129 24.12 67.53 -42.11
N LYS A 130 24.71 67.05 -41.00
CA LYS A 130 25.78 67.72 -40.23
C LYS A 130 25.33 69.08 -39.70
N ASP A 131 24.04 69.24 -39.43
CA ASP A 131 23.47 70.48 -38.93
C ASP A 131 23.57 70.60 -37.39
N GLY A 132 24.09 69.57 -36.71
CA GLY A 132 24.24 69.51 -35.27
C GLY A 132 22.94 69.22 -34.52
N GLN A 133 21.87 68.83 -35.21
CA GLN A 133 20.53 68.54 -34.70
C GLN A 133 19.91 67.30 -35.38
N LEU A 134 19.56 66.28 -34.60
CA LEU A 134 18.90 65.12 -35.18
C LEU A 134 17.46 65.45 -35.59
N ASN A 135 17.18 65.42 -36.89
CA ASN A 135 15.86 65.67 -37.45
C ASN A 135 14.95 64.43 -37.37
N LYS A 136 13.66 64.58 -37.76
CA LYS A 136 12.66 63.48 -37.67
C LYS A 136 13.12 62.20 -38.37
N LYS A 137 13.74 62.30 -39.55
CA LYS A 137 14.17 61.13 -40.34
C LYS A 137 15.38 60.46 -39.68
N GLU A 138 16.31 61.26 -39.18
CA GLU A 138 17.52 60.77 -38.50
C GLU A 138 17.22 60.09 -37.17
N ILE A 139 16.23 60.58 -36.41
CA ILE A 139 15.76 59.92 -35.18
C ILE A 139 15.17 58.53 -35.49
N VAL A 140 14.42 58.38 -36.59
CA VAL A 140 13.90 57.07 -37.04
C VAL A 140 15.06 56.15 -37.43
N MET A 141 16.07 56.68 -38.13
CA MET A 141 17.26 55.91 -38.49
C MET A 141 18.11 55.50 -37.28
N TYR A 142 18.26 56.38 -36.30
CA TYR A 142 18.93 56.12 -35.04
C TYR A 142 18.24 54.98 -34.27
N ALA A 143 16.91 55.05 -34.14
CA ALA A 143 16.14 54.01 -33.44
C ALA A 143 16.19 52.65 -34.14
N LYS A 144 16.15 52.64 -35.47
CA LYS A 144 16.28 51.41 -36.27
C LYS A 144 17.71 50.86 -36.25
N GLY A 145 18.73 51.71 -36.35
CA GLY A 145 20.13 51.32 -36.43
C GLY A 145 20.73 50.87 -35.10
N GLU A 146 20.41 51.54 -34.00
CA GLU A 146 20.97 51.21 -32.68
C GLU A 146 20.10 50.23 -31.87
N TYR A 147 18.78 50.19 -32.11
CA TYR A 147 17.85 49.40 -31.29
C TYR A 147 16.95 48.46 -32.08
N ASN A 148 17.10 48.38 -33.41
CA ASN A 148 16.19 47.65 -34.30
C ASN A 148 14.70 47.97 -34.04
N PHE A 149 14.42 49.20 -33.62
CA PHE A 149 13.09 49.64 -33.22
C PHE A 149 12.50 50.59 -34.25
N SER A 150 11.34 50.23 -34.79
CA SER A 150 10.60 51.07 -35.73
C SER A 150 9.64 51.98 -34.96
N ILE A 151 10.02 53.26 -34.80
CA ILE A 151 9.17 54.27 -34.16
C ILE A 151 8.01 54.63 -35.10
N ALA A 152 6.77 54.64 -34.60
CA ALA A 152 5.63 55.15 -35.36
C ALA A 152 5.78 56.65 -35.66
N GLU A 153 5.42 57.07 -36.88
CA GLU A 153 5.64 58.45 -37.37
C GLU A 153 5.00 59.54 -36.50
N GLY A 154 3.91 59.22 -35.78
CA GLY A 154 3.26 60.14 -34.83
C GLY A 154 3.94 60.27 -33.46
N VAL A 155 4.88 59.40 -33.11
CA VAL A 155 5.60 59.41 -31.82
C VAL A 155 6.85 60.29 -31.88
N VAL A 156 7.52 60.34 -33.04
CA VAL A 156 8.73 61.16 -33.24
C VAL A 156 8.47 62.66 -33.00
N PRO A 157 7.37 63.28 -33.50
CA PRO A 157 7.04 64.67 -33.19
C PRO A 157 6.76 64.92 -31.70
N LYS A 158 6.17 63.95 -30.99
CA LYS A 158 5.93 64.04 -29.53
C LYS A 158 7.24 63.97 -28.75
N ILE A 159 8.20 63.16 -29.20
CA ILE A 159 9.54 63.08 -28.63
C ILE A 159 10.29 64.40 -28.84
N ILE A 160 10.28 64.95 -30.05
CA ILE A 160 10.91 66.25 -30.35
C ILE A 160 10.26 67.38 -29.55
N GLY A 161 8.92 67.47 -29.52
CA GLY A 161 8.20 68.51 -28.76
C GLY A 161 8.34 68.42 -27.24
N LYS A 162 8.63 67.23 -26.68
CA LYS A 162 8.95 67.08 -25.24
C LYS A 162 10.40 67.43 -24.89
N ILE A 163 11.31 67.34 -25.85
CA ILE A 163 12.76 67.55 -25.64
C ILE A 163 13.15 68.98 -26.00
N THR A 164 12.52 69.53 -27.03
CA THR A 164 12.80 70.85 -27.59
C THR A 164 11.65 71.80 -27.26
N ASP A 165 11.99 73.05 -26.96
CA ASP A 165 11.03 74.11 -26.68
C ASP A 165 10.48 74.70 -28.00
N GLY A 166 10.03 73.83 -28.92
CA GLY A 166 9.53 74.22 -30.26
C GLY A 166 10.54 74.12 -31.42
N GLY A 167 11.69 73.47 -31.23
CA GLY A 167 12.71 73.28 -32.28
C GLY A 167 12.40 72.14 -33.25
N ALA A 168 12.95 72.21 -34.47
CA ALA A 168 12.71 71.21 -35.53
C ALA A 168 13.53 69.91 -35.37
N GLY A 169 14.65 69.95 -34.63
CA GLY A 169 15.57 68.82 -34.40
C GLY A 169 16.14 68.80 -32.98
N VAL A 170 16.70 67.66 -32.57
CA VAL A 170 17.27 67.49 -31.22
C VAL A 170 18.76 67.81 -31.24
N PRO A 171 19.23 68.87 -30.54
CA PRO A 171 20.64 69.21 -30.51
C PRO A 171 21.45 68.19 -29.70
N LYS A 172 22.75 68.11 -29.99
CA LYS A 172 23.72 67.22 -29.32
C LYS A 172 23.69 67.30 -27.80
N SER A 173 23.47 68.50 -27.23
CA SER A 173 23.35 68.73 -25.78
C SER A 173 22.15 68.01 -25.14
N LYS A 174 21.07 67.80 -25.91
CA LYS A 174 19.84 67.12 -25.48
C LYS A 174 19.76 65.66 -25.94
N PHE A 175 20.82 65.11 -26.55
CA PHE A 175 20.85 63.74 -27.08
C PHE A 175 20.56 62.67 -26.00
N GLN A 176 21.02 62.88 -24.76
CA GLN A 176 20.70 61.97 -23.65
C GLN A 176 19.19 61.89 -23.38
N ARG A 177 18.46 63.00 -23.49
CA ARG A 177 17.00 63.03 -23.34
C ARG A 177 16.31 62.30 -24.48
N LEU A 178 16.85 62.39 -25.70
CA LEU A 178 16.38 61.60 -26.85
C LEU A 178 16.57 60.10 -26.64
N ARG A 179 17.74 59.67 -26.15
CA ARG A 179 17.99 58.25 -25.82
C ARG A 179 16.99 57.71 -24.81
N VAL A 180 16.72 58.48 -23.75
CA VAL A 180 15.72 58.12 -22.73
C VAL A 180 14.33 58.06 -23.35
N ALA A 181 13.93 59.04 -24.17
CA ALA A 181 12.62 59.05 -24.82
C ALA A 181 12.42 57.89 -25.82
N VAL A 182 13.43 57.55 -26.61
CA VAL A 182 13.43 56.37 -27.49
C VAL A 182 13.36 55.07 -26.68
N GLY A 183 14.07 55.01 -25.54
CA GLY A 183 13.99 53.89 -24.60
C GLY A 183 12.59 53.70 -24.01
N ILE A 184 11.93 54.79 -23.59
CA ILE A 184 10.54 54.78 -23.11
C ILE A 184 9.60 54.29 -24.20
N ALA A 185 9.71 54.82 -25.44
CA ALA A 185 8.86 54.41 -26.55
C ALA A 185 9.01 52.92 -26.92
N ARG A 186 10.23 52.37 -26.83
CA ARG A 186 10.49 50.93 -27.03
C ARG A 186 9.85 50.08 -25.94
N GLU A 187 9.97 50.49 -24.69
CA GLU A 187 9.38 49.77 -23.55
C GLU A 187 7.85 49.84 -23.55
N GLU A 188 7.27 50.99 -23.91
CA GLU A 188 5.82 51.16 -24.10
C GLU A 188 5.29 50.22 -25.18
N GLU A 189 5.98 50.09 -26.33
CA GLU A 189 5.59 49.17 -27.39
C GLU A 189 5.73 47.70 -26.95
N ALA A 190 6.85 47.34 -26.33
CA ALA A 190 7.07 45.99 -25.81
C ALA A 190 6.07 45.62 -24.70
N SER A 191 5.70 46.59 -23.85
CA SER A 191 4.65 46.45 -22.83
C SER A 191 3.28 46.27 -23.48
N ARG A 192 2.96 47.05 -24.52
CA ARG A 192 1.71 46.90 -25.28
C ARG A 192 1.58 45.51 -25.93
N VAL A 193 2.64 45.01 -26.55
CA VAL A 193 2.66 43.67 -27.15
C VAL A 193 2.51 42.59 -26.08
N ARG A 194 3.23 42.71 -24.96
CA ARG A 194 3.08 41.79 -23.81
C ARG A 194 1.65 41.81 -23.26
N ARG A 195 1.06 42.99 -23.11
CA ARG A 195 -0.31 43.15 -22.63
C ARG A 195 -1.32 42.51 -23.58
N LYS A 196 -1.21 42.74 -24.88
CA LYS A 196 -2.06 42.08 -25.89
C LYS A 196 -1.94 40.56 -25.85
N LYS A 197 -0.72 40.02 -25.82
CA LYS A 197 -0.48 38.57 -25.71
C LYS A 197 -1.03 37.99 -24.39
N ALA A 198 -0.91 38.73 -23.29
CA ALA A 198 -1.46 38.32 -22.00
C ALA A 198 -3.00 38.36 -22.01
N GLU A 199 -3.61 39.38 -22.62
CA GLU A 199 -5.07 39.50 -22.80
C GLU A 199 -5.60 38.37 -23.69
N GLU A 200 -4.94 38.05 -24.80
CA GLU A 200 -5.29 36.93 -25.69
C GLU A 200 -5.15 35.58 -24.97
N ARG A 201 -4.05 35.36 -24.25
CA ARG A 201 -3.84 34.17 -23.43
C ARG A 201 -4.89 34.05 -22.32
N ALA A 202 -5.24 35.16 -21.66
CA ALA A 202 -6.28 35.18 -20.63
C ALA A 202 -7.67 34.85 -21.20
N LYS A 203 -8.02 35.38 -22.37
CA LYS A 203 -9.28 35.02 -23.07
C LYS A 203 -9.31 33.54 -23.46
N TYR A 204 -8.20 33.02 -23.99
CA TYR A 204 -8.07 31.61 -24.34
C TYR A 204 -8.23 30.69 -23.11
N ILE A 205 -7.53 31.00 -22.01
CA ILE A 205 -7.65 30.24 -20.75
C ILE A 205 -9.08 30.33 -20.20
N ALA A 206 -9.72 31.51 -20.24
CA ALA A 206 -11.10 31.68 -19.78
C ALA A 206 -12.08 30.83 -20.59
N GLN A 207 -11.96 30.81 -21.93
CA GLN A 207 -12.79 29.96 -22.80
C GLN A 207 -12.60 28.47 -22.52
N LYS A 208 -11.34 28.03 -22.35
CA LYS A 208 -11.02 26.64 -21.99
C LYS A 208 -11.57 26.27 -20.60
N LYS A 209 -11.48 27.19 -19.63
CA LYS A 209 -12.04 27.00 -18.30
C LYS A 209 -13.56 26.80 -18.35
N THR A 210 -14.28 27.63 -19.09
CA THR A 210 -15.75 27.50 -19.22
C THR A 210 -16.17 26.20 -19.90
N ALA A 211 -15.41 25.74 -20.91
CA ALA A 211 -15.68 24.46 -21.56
C ALA A 211 -15.47 23.29 -20.60
N LEU A 212 -14.37 23.32 -19.84
CA LEU A 212 -14.08 22.30 -18.85
C LEU A 212 -15.09 22.30 -17.68
N GLU A 213 -15.54 23.47 -17.22
CA GLU A 213 -16.60 23.57 -16.20
C GLU A 213 -17.91 22.91 -16.69
N ALA A 214 -18.25 23.03 -17.97
CA ALA A 214 -19.40 22.34 -18.55
C ALA A 214 -19.21 20.82 -18.61
N ASP A 215 -18.01 20.34 -18.96
CA ASP A 215 -17.73 18.90 -18.98
C ASP A 215 -17.68 18.29 -17.57
N ILE A 216 -17.13 19.01 -16.59
CA ILE A 216 -17.22 18.66 -15.16
C ILE A 216 -18.67 18.59 -14.71
N GLY A 217 -19.52 19.53 -15.16
CA GLY A 217 -20.96 19.52 -14.90
C GLY A 217 -21.65 18.25 -15.41
N LYS A 218 -21.35 17.82 -16.65
CA LYS A 218 -21.91 16.57 -17.20
C LYS A 218 -21.51 15.34 -16.39
N VAL A 219 -20.25 15.27 -15.94
CA VAL A 219 -19.80 14.17 -15.09
C VAL A 219 -20.47 14.23 -13.72
N ALA A 220 -20.69 15.42 -13.16
CA ALA A 220 -21.43 15.60 -11.91
C ALA A 220 -22.91 15.18 -12.02
N ASP A 221 -23.56 15.45 -13.16
CA ASP A 221 -24.92 14.97 -13.44
C ASP A 221 -24.94 13.43 -13.55
N PHE A 222 -23.96 12.85 -14.25
CA PHE A 222 -23.82 11.39 -14.34
C PHE A 222 -23.61 10.75 -12.96
N VAL A 223 -22.84 11.37 -12.05
CA VAL A 223 -22.76 10.93 -10.64
C VAL A 223 -24.14 10.86 -9.98
N GLY A 224 -25.02 11.83 -10.28
CA GLY A 224 -26.40 11.83 -9.79
C GLY A 224 -27.26 10.70 -10.36
N GLU A 225 -26.95 10.20 -11.55
CA GLU A 225 -27.60 9.02 -12.16
C GLU A 225 -27.07 7.70 -11.59
N VAL A 226 -25.79 7.64 -11.19
CA VAL A 226 -25.19 6.42 -10.62
C VAL A 226 -25.68 6.15 -9.19
N ASP A 227 -25.87 7.19 -8.37
CA ASP A 227 -26.32 7.04 -6.97
C ASP A 227 -27.62 6.22 -6.79
N PRO A 228 -28.72 6.46 -7.54
CA PRO A 228 -29.94 5.66 -7.42
C PRO A 228 -29.77 4.21 -7.90
N GLU A 229 -28.89 3.94 -8.87
CA GLU A 229 -28.56 2.57 -9.28
C GLU A 229 -27.84 1.81 -8.15
N VAL A 230 -26.90 2.47 -7.46
CA VAL A 230 -26.26 1.90 -6.26
C VAL A 230 -27.30 1.65 -5.16
N GLY A 231 -28.22 2.60 -4.93
CA GLY A 231 -29.31 2.43 -3.97
C GLY A 231 -30.29 1.30 -4.33
N SER A 232 -30.52 1.07 -5.63
CA SER A 232 -31.32 -0.06 -6.13
C SER A 232 -30.64 -1.40 -5.80
N ALA A 233 -29.33 -1.50 -6.01
CA ALA A 233 -28.55 -2.69 -5.67
C ALA A 233 -28.58 -2.98 -4.16
N GLU A 234 -28.45 -1.95 -3.32
CA GLU A 234 -28.57 -2.07 -1.86
C GLU A 234 -29.96 -2.56 -1.44
N THR A 235 -31.01 -1.99 -2.02
CA THR A 235 -32.40 -2.35 -1.70
C THR A 235 -32.71 -3.80 -2.06
N LYS A 236 -32.24 -4.26 -3.22
CA LYS A 236 -32.43 -5.65 -3.67
C LYS A 236 -31.63 -6.65 -2.84
N ALA A 237 -30.45 -6.27 -2.34
CA ALA A 237 -29.63 -7.12 -1.49
C ALA A 237 -30.08 -7.14 -0.02
N ARG A 238 -30.86 -6.15 0.42
CA ARG A 238 -31.30 -5.99 1.80
C ARG A 238 -31.93 -7.26 2.44
N PRO A 239 -32.81 -8.01 1.76
CA PRO A 239 -33.39 -9.23 2.35
C PRO A 239 -32.34 -10.30 2.68
N LEU A 240 -31.17 -10.29 2.03
CA LEU A 240 -30.08 -11.23 2.28
C LEU A 240 -29.17 -10.77 3.44
N ALA A 241 -29.20 -9.48 3.77
CA ALA A 241 -28.42 -8.89 4.84
C ALA A 241 -29.07 -9.15 6.21
N GLU A 242 -30.40 -9.01 6.27
CA GLU A 242 -31.17 -9.06 7.51
C GLU A 242 -31.47 -10.51 7.94
N GLY A 243 -31.21 -10.82 9.21
CA GLY A 243 -31.74 -12.01 9.87
C GLY A 243 -31.22 -13.37 9.37
N ASP A 244 -32.03 -14.40 9.65
CA ASP A 244 -31.80 -15.77 9.23
C ASP A 244 -32.32 -15.98 7.80
N LEU A 245 -31.42 -16.35 6.89
CA LEU A 245 -31.72 -16.59 5.48
C LEU A 245 -32.73 -17.73 5.27
N SER A 246 -32.91 -18.62 6.25
CA SER A 246 -33.93 -19.68 6.20
C SER A 246 -35.37 -19.16 6.17
N THR A 247 -35.58 -17.93 6.63
CA THR A 247 -36.90 -17.29 6.69
C THR A 247 -37.23 -16.44 5.46
N VAL A 248 -36.26 -16.24 4.58
CA VAL A 248 -36.42 -15.44 3.38
C VAL A 248 -37.04 -16.30 2.28
N GLU A 249 -38.21 -15.92 1.79
CA GLU A 249 -38.82 -16.61 0.66
C GLU A 249 -38.01 -16.36 -0.62
N LYS A 250 -37.83 -17.43 -1.42
CA LYS A 250 -37.19 -17.36 -2.76
C LYS A 250 -35.82 -16.68 -2.75
N VAL A 251 -34.94 -17.06 -1.81
CA VAL A 251 -33.54 -16.64 -1.76
C VAL A 251 -32.83 -16.67 -3.13
N PRO A 252 -33.01 -17.68 -4.01
CA PRO A 252 -32.39 -17.67 -5.34
C PRO A 252 -32.81 -16.49 -6.22
N GLU A 253 -34.10 -16.13 -6.23
CA GLU A 253 -34.62 -15.01 -7.03
C GLU A 253 -34.07 -13.67 -6.51
N VAL A 254 -34.04 -13.47 -5.19
CA VAL A 254 -33.49 -12.26 -4.57
C VAL A 254 -31.99 -12.13 -4.86
N LEU A 255 -31.24 -13.23 -4.73
CA LEU A 255 -29.81 -13.26 -5.03
C LEU A 255 -29.53 -12.89 -6.48
N GLN A 256 -30.26 -13.48 -7.42
CA GLN A 256 -30.12 -13.19 -8.84
C GLN A 256 -30.39 -11.70 -9.15
N GLN A 257 -31.47 -11.14 -8.60
CA GLN A 257 -31.81 -9.73 -8.79
C GLN A 257 -30.76 -8.78 -8.20
N ALA A 258 -30.21 -9.12 -7.03
CA ALA A 258 -29.15 -8.36 -6.38
C ALA A 258 -27.83 -8.43 -7.18
N GLU A 259 -27.46 -9.60 -7.70
CA GLU A 259 -26.27 -9.79 -8.54
C GLU A 259 -26.34 -9.03 -9.86
N GLU A 260 -27.50 -9.09 -10.53
CA GLU A 260 -27.72 -8.35 -11.77
C GLU A 260 -27.58 -6.84 -11.53
N GLN A 261 -28.19 -6.31 -10.47
CA GLN A 261 -28.04 -4.87 -10.18
C GLN A 261 -26.67 -4.47 -9.67
N LEU A 262 -26.00 -5.31 -8.89
CA LEU A 262 -24.62 -5.08 -8.49
C LEU A 262 -23.70 -4.95 -9.72
N LYS A 263 -23.88 -5.85 -10.70
CA LYS A 263 -23.13 -5.81 -11.97
C LYS A 263 -23.46 -4.55 -12.78
N GLY A 264 -24.73 -4.20 -12.88
CA GLY A 264 -25.20 -2.97 -13.53
C GLY A 264 -24.55 -1.73 -12.91
N ALA A 265 -24.67 -1.55 -11.60
CA ALA A 265 -24.12 -0.41 -10.87
C ALA A 265 -22.59 -0.34 -10.97
N ARG A 266 -21.87 -1.46 -10.86
CA ARG A 266 -20.40 -1.49 -11.05
C ARG A 266 -19.98 -0.97 -12.43
N SER A 267 -20.70 -1.38 -13.49
CA SER A 267 -20.39 -0.93 -14.85
C SER A 267 -20.57 0.59 -15.02
N GLN A 268 -21.53 1.20 -14.32
CA GLN A 268 -21.74 2.64 -14.35
C GLN A 268 -20.66 3.39 -13.55
N VAL A 269 -20.24 2.85 -12.39
CA VAL A 269 -19.12 3.40 -11.61
C VAL A 269 -17.81 3.34 -12.41
N GLU A 270 -17.55 2.26 -13.15
CA GLU A 270 -16.40 2.16 -14.05
C GLU A 270 -16.42 3.22 -15.16
N ARG A 271 -17.58 3.43 -15.80
CA ARG A 271 -17.76 4.50 -16.79
C ARG A 271 -17.52 5.88 -16.20
N LEU A 272 -18.01 6.12 -14.97
CA LEU A 272 -17.80 7.36 -14.24
C LEU A 272 -16.29 7.59 -14.00
N ARG A 273 -15.55 6.56 -13.59
CA ARG A 273 -14.09 6.66 -13.40
C ARG A 273 -13.35 6.97 -14.69
N GLU A 274 -13.75 6.37 -15.81
CA GLU A 274 -13.14 6.67 -17.11
C GLU A 274 -13.41 8.12 -17.54
N GLN A 275 -14.63 8.62 -17.33
CA GLN A 275 -14.95 10.02 -17.57
C GLN A 275 -14.13 10.97 -16.69
N ILE A 276 -14.01 10.69 -15.38
CA ILE A 276 -13.17 11.47 -14.47
C ILE A 276 -11.71 11.48 -14.96
N LYS A 277 -11.17 10.32 -15.34
CA LYS A 277 -9.79 10.21 -15.85
C LYS A 277 -9.58 11.03 -17.12
N SER A 278 -10.53 11.00 -18.04
CA SER A 278 -10.47 11.78 -19.30
C SER A 278 -10.46 13.29 -19.08
N LEU A 279 -11.08 13.78 -18.00
CA LEU A 279 -11.03 15.21 -17.64
C LEU A 279 -9.62 15.64 -17.21
N CYS A 280 -8.84 14.76 -16.60
CA CYS A 280 -7.56 15.13 -16.00
C CYS A 280 -6.35 15.00 -16.98
N THR A 281 -6.51 14.44 -18.20
CA THR A 281 -5.39 14.20 -19.14
C THR A 281 -5.00 15.38 -20.03
N ASP A 282 -5.93 16.29 -20.38
CA ASP A 282 -5.72 17.30 -21.43
C ASP A 282 -5.84 18.76 -20.95
N ALA A 283 -5.55 19.01 -19.67
CA ALA A 283 -5.67 20.35 -19.10
C ALA A 283 -4.44 21.24 -19.37
N GLU A 284 -4.70 22.49 -19.78
CA GLU A 284 -3.67 23.55 -19.84
C GLU A 284 -3.02 23.75 -18.46
N ARG A 285 -1.72 24.06 -18.43
CA ARG A 285 -0.91 24.14 -17.19
C ARG A 285 -1.54 25.01 -16.10
N GLU A 286 -2.15 26.14 -16.48
CA GLU A 286 -2.81 27.07 -15.56
C GLU A 286 -4.14 26.52 -14.99
N LEU A 287 -4.78 25.56 -15.67
CA LEU A 287 -6.05 24.95 -15.26
C LEU A 287 -5.85 23.64 -14.49
N VAL A 288 -4.69 22.97 -14.61
CA VAL A 288 -4.38 21.71 -13.91
C VAL A 288 -4.77 21.71 -12.42
N PRO A 289 -4.46 22.74 -11.60
CA PRO A 289 -4.86 22.74 -10.19
C PRO A 289 -6.37 22.72 -9.98
N PHE A 290 -7.11 23.43 -10.84
CA PHE A 290 -8.57 23.47 -10.81
C PHE A 290 -9.16 22.12 -11.23
N VAL A 291 -8.69 21.56 -12.34
CA VAL A 291 -9.14 20.25 -12.85
C VAL A 291 -8.92 19.16 -11.81
N ASN A 292 -7.72 19.13 -11.20
CA ASN A 292 -7.36 18.13 -10.22
C ASN A 292 -8.27 18.19 -8.98
N GLU A 293 -8.62 19.39 -8.50
CA GLU A 293 -9.50 19.53 -7.35
C GLU A 293 -10.93 19.07 -7.65
N GLU A 294 -11.48 19.39 -8.83
CA GLU A 294 -12.80 18.91 -9.23
C GLU A 294 -12.81 17.41 -9.54
N CYS A 295 -11.81 16.90 -10.28
CA CYS A 295 -11.57 15.46 -10.48
C CYS A 295 -11.52 14.73 -9.14
N ARG A 296 -10.83 15.28 -8.12
CA ARG A 296 -10.72 14.70 -6.78
C ARG A 296 -12.07 14.62 -6.07
N LYS A 297 -12.89 15.67 -6.13
CA LYS A 297 -14.24 15.68 -5.53
C LYS A 297 -15.14 14.62 -6.16
N LEU A 298 -15.11 14.49 -7.48
CA LEU A 298 -15.86 13.46 -8.21
C LEU A 298 -15.31 12.06 -7.89
N GLY A 299 -13.99 11.91 -7.81
CA GLY A 299 -13.31 10.68 -7.43
C GLY A 299 -13.74 10.17 -6.05
N LEU A 300 -13.83 11.05 -5.05
CA LEU A 300 -14.32 10.69 -3.72
C LEU A 300 -15.76 10.14 -3.73
N LYS A 301 -16.62 10.65 -4.62
CA LYS A 301 -17.98 10.11 -4.76
C LYS A 301 -17.97 8.72 -5.42
N ALA A 302 -17.13 8.52 -6.44
CA ALA A 302 -16.93 7.19 -7.03
C ALA A 302 -16.38 6.19 -6.01
N ASP A 303 -15.42 6.59 -5.16
CA ASP A 303 -14.89 5.76 -4.08
C ASP A 303 -15.97 5.37 -3.06
N LEU A 304 -16.90 6.30 -2.74
CA LEU A 304 -18.04 6.00 -1.87
C LEU A 304 -18.99 4.98 -2.50
N PHE A 305 -19.24 5.06 -3.81
CA PHE A 305 -20.04 4.05 -4.51
C PHE A 305 -19.37 2.68 -4.47
N ASP A 306 -18.06 2.58 -4.65
CA ASP A 306 -17.35 1.31 -4.54
C ASP A 306 -17.44 0.73 -3.13
N LEU A 307 -17.35 1.55 -2.08
CA LEU A 307 -17.54 1.07 -0.70
C LEU A 307 -18.93 0.46 -0.50
N ARG A 308 -19.98 1.15 -0.98
CA ARG A 308 -21.38 0.70 -0.89
C ARG A 308 -21.61 -0.58 -1.68
N LEU A 309 -21.13 -0.65 -2.92
CA LEU A 309 -21.22 -1.86 -3.76
C LEU A 309 -20.39 -3.02 -3.18
N GLY A 310 -19.28 -2.74 -2.50
CA GLY A 310 -18.51 -3.75 -1.77
C GLY A 310 -19.30 -4.38 -0.61
N GLN A 311 -20.14 -3.60 0.09
CA GLN A 311 -21.04 -4.14 1.11
C GLN A 311 -22.12 -5.04 0.49
N VAL A 312 -22.70 -4.61 -0.63
CA VAL A 312 -23.67 -5.42 -1.40
C VAL A 312 -23.03 -6.73 -1.86
N GLU A 313 -21.79 -6.70 -2.35
CA GLU A 313 -21.07 -7.90 -2.77
C GLU A 313 -20.84 -8.88 -1.61
N ALA A 314 -20.52 -8.38 -0.42
CA ALA A 314 -20.39 -9.24 0.77
C ALA A 314 -21.72 -9.91 1.13
N ILE A 315 -22.83 -9.19 1.01
CA ILE A 315 -24.19 -9.72 1.24
C ILE A 315 -24.53 -10.80 0.20
N VAL A 316 -24.28 -10.54 -1.08
CA VAL A 316 -24.46 -11.50 -2.17
C VAL A 316 -23.63 -12.77 -1.92
N LYS A 317 -22.37 -12.62 -1.49
CA LYS A 317 -21.50 -13.76 -1.14
C LYS A 317 -22.07 -14.62 -0.01
N LYS A 318 -22.65 -14.00 1.03
CA LYS A 318 -23.36 -14.69 2.11
C LYS A 318 -24.56 -15.48 1.56
N GLY A 319 -25.36 -14.86 0.69
CA GLY A 319 -26.49 -15.52 0.02
C GLY A 319 -26.08 -16.76 -0.79
N ARG A 320 -25.00 -16.66 -1.58
CA ARG A 320 -24.43 -17.82 -2.31
C ARG A 320 -24.01 -18.95 -1.38
N ALA A 321 -23.28 -18.64 -0.32
CA ALA A 321 -22.82 -19.65 0.64
C ALA A 321 -24.00 -20.37 1.32
N TYR A 322 -25.07 -19.64 1.62
CA TYR A 322 -26.29 -20.21 2.16
C TYR A 322 -26.97 -21.16 1.18
N LEU A 323 -27.17 -20.76 -0.09
CA LEU A 323 -27.78 -21.64 -1.10
C LEU A 323 -26.97 -22.91 -1.33
N ALA A 324 -25.64 -22.81 -1.38
CA ALA A 324 -24.77 -23.98 -1.45
C ALA A 324 -24.95 -24.92 -0.25
N SER A 325 -25.11 -24.36 0.96
CA SER A 325 -25.37 -25.14 2.18
C SER A 325 -26.74 -25.84 2.13
N VAL A 326 -27.76 -25.17 1.60
CA VAL A 326 -29.11 -25.75 1.42
C VAL A 326 -29.08 -26.88 0.40
N GLU A 327 -28.47 -26.66 -0.77
CA GLU A 327 -28.33 -27.68 -1.82
C GLU A 327 -27.59 -28.92 -1.31
N LYS A 328 -26.55 -28.72 -0.49
CA LYS A 328 -25.82 -29.81 0.17
C LYS A 328 -26.71 -30.60 1.11
N LEU A 329 -27.44 -29.93 2.00
CA LEU A 329 -28.36 -30.60 2.94
C LEU A 329 -29.49 -31.34 2.21
N GLU A 330 -30.00 -30.79 1.11
CA GLU A 330 -30.97 -31.49 0.26
C GLU A 330 -30.38 -32.73 -0.40
N SER A 331 -29.13 -32.64 -0.88
CA SER A 331 -28.42 -33.76 -1.51
C SER A 331 -28.12 -34.87 -0.51
N GLU A 332 -27.69 -34.54 0.72
CA GLU A 332 -27.46 -35.49 1.81
C GLU A 332 -28.75 -36.21 2.23
N LYS A 333 -29.87 -35.47 2.34
CA LYS A 333 -31.18 -36.08 2.62
C LYS A 333 -31.62 -37.03 1.51
N LEU A 334 -31.48 -36.61 0.25
CA LEU A 334 -31.80 -37.46 -0.88
C LEU A 334 -30.92 -38.72 -0.92
N ALA A 335 -29.63 -38.60 -0.59
CA ALA A 335 -28.73 -39.75 -0.46
C ALA A 335 -29.27 -40.78 0.53
N LEU A 336 -29.70 -40.32 1.70
CA LEU A 336 -30.28 -41.19 2.74
C LEU A 336 -31.59 -41.84 2.28
N ASP A 337 -32.46 -41.10 1.61
CA ASP A 337 -33.73 -41.63 1.09
C ASP A 337 -33.49 -42.69 0.01
N VAL A 338 -32.53 -42.49 -0.89
CA VAL A 338 -32.14 -43.48 -1.91
C VAL A 338 -31.54 -44.73 -1.27
N ILE A 339 -30.63 -44.57 -0.30
CA ILE A 339 -30.05 -45.70 0.45
C ILE A 339 -31.15 -46.48 1.18
N LYS A 340 -32.11 -45.78 1.79
CA LYS A 340 -33.26 -46.41 2.45
C LYS A 340 -34.13 -47.19 1.45
N ALA A 341 -34.45 -46.62 0.30
CA ALA A 341 -35.22 -47.28 -0.76
C ALA A 341 -34.53 -48.55 -1.28
N LEU A 342 -33.21 -48.50 -1.48
CA LEU A 342 -32.41 -49.66 -1.86
C LEU A 342 -32.45 -50.76 -0.79
N LYS A 343 -32.31 -50.41 0.50
CA LYS A 343 -32.41 -51.36 1.62
C LYS A 343 -33.79 -52.00 1.74
N GLU A 344 -34.85 -51.23 1.51
CA GLU A 344 -36.23 -51.74 1.49
C GLU A 344 -36.45 -52.74 0.34
N HIS A 345 -35.93 -52.42 -0.86
CA HIS A 345 -36.01 -53.31 -2.02
C HIS A 345 -35.22 -54.61 -1.83
N LEU A 346 -34.00 -54.52 -1.30
CA LEU A 346 -33.18 -55.68 -0.91
C LEU A 346 -33.97 -56.61 0.02
N THR A 347 -34.63 -56.04 1.03
CA THR A 347 -35.42 -56.80 2.01
C THR A 347 -36.67 -57.41 1.38
N ALA A 348 -37.41 -56.65 0.57
CA ALA A 348 -38.65 -57.10 -0.05
C ALA A 348 -38.42 -58.23 -1.06
N LYS A 349 -37.34 -58.15 -1.85
CA LYS A 349 -36.99 -59.16 -2.86
C LYS A 349 -36.05 -60.25 -2.34
N LYS A 350 -35.58 -60.16 -1.09
CA LYS A 350 -34.60 -61.07 -0.46
C LYS A 350 -33.33 -61.22 -1.29
N LEU A 351 -32.86 -60.11 -1.86
CA LEU A 351 -31.63 -60.05 -2.64
C LEU A 351 -30.44 -59.81 -1.70
N SER A 352 -29.29 -60.40 -2.02
CA SER A 352 -28.02 -59.98 -1.40
C SER A 352 -27.58 -58.63 -1.97
N ILE A 353 -26.63 -57.95 -1.31
CA ILE A 353 -26.06 -56.70 -1.81
C ILE A 353 -25.34 -56.96 -3.14
N GLU A 354 -24.67 -58.10 -3.27
CA GLU A 354 -23.99 -58.54 -4.49
C GLU A 354 -24.97 -58.81 -5.64
N ASP A 355 -26.11 -59.45 -5.37
CA ASP A 355 -27.15 -59.66 -6.38
C ASP A 355 -27.80 -58.35 -6.82
N CYS A 356 -27.97 -57.40 -5.89
CA CYS A 356 -28.49 -56.07 -6.20
C CYS A 356 -27.50 -55.26 -7.04
N PHE A 357 -26.20 -55.33 -6.72
CA PHE A 357 -25.16 -54.73 -7.56
C PHE A 357 -25.21 -55.29 -8.98
N ALA A 358 -25.25 -56.62 -9.13
CA ALA A 358 -25.34 -57.28 -10.43
C ALA A 358 -26.67 -57.03 -11.17
N ALA A 359 -27.73 -56.66 -10.46
CA ALA A 359 -29.01 -56.27 -11.05
C ALA A 359 -29.03 -54.82 -11.54
N ILE A 360 -28.21 -53.95 -10.95
CA ILE A 360 -28.01 -52.58 -11.39
C ILE A 360 -27.02 -52.55 -12.56
N ASP A 361 -25.88 -53.24 -12.45
CA ASP A 361 -24.85 -53.41 -13.49
C ASP A 361 -25.40 -54.23 -14.68
N ALA A 362 -26.19 -53.57 -15.53
CA ALA A 362 -26.94 -54.20 -16.61
C ALA A 362 -26.03 -54.65 -17.76
N ASP A 363 -24.91 -53.96 -17.99
CA ASP A 363 -23.93 -54.29 -19.02
C ASP A 363 -22.84 -55.27 -18.55
N LYS A 364 -22.76 -55.51 -17.23
CA LYS A 364 -21.86 -56.47 -16.57
C LYS A 364 -20.40 -56.08 -16.70
N ASP A 365 -20.10 -54.78 -16.69
CA ASP A 365 -18.74 -54.27 -16.74
C ASP A 365 -18.06 -54.24 -15.34
N GLY A 366 -18.78 -54.61 -14.29
CA GLY A 366 -18.30 -54.65 -12.91
C GLY A 366 -18.41 -53.29 -12.19
N HIS A 367 -19.08 -52.32 -12.79
CA HIS A 367 -19.28 -50.96 -12.31
C HIS A 367 -20.75 -50.55 -12.47
N ILE A 368 -21.21 -49.62 -11.65
CA ILE A 368 -22.51 -48.99 -11.83
C ILE A 368 -22.26 -47.62 -12.47
N GLY A 369 -22.63 -47.49 -13.75
CA GLY A 369 -22.66 -46.23 -14.46
C GLY A 369 -23.86 -45.37 -14.08
N GLN A 370 -23.84 -44.10 -14.49
CA GLN A 370 -24.92 -43.15 -14.19
C GLN A 370 -26.27 -43.61 -14.77
N ALA A 371 -26.29 -44.10 -16.00
CA ALA A 371 -27.50 -44.55 -16.68
C ALA A 371 -28.13 -45.75 -15.96
N ASP A 372 -27.30 -46.71 -15.55
CA ASP A 372 -27.72 -47.91 -14.81
C ASP A 372 -28.30 -47.57 -13.45
N PHE A 373 -27.60 -46.70 -12.71
CA PHE A 373 -28.06 -46.19 -11.42
C PHE A 373 -29.43 -45.50 -11.55
N MET A 374 -29.57 -44.56 -12.49
CA MET A 374 -30.82 -43.83 -12.67
C MET A 374 -31.96 -44.76 -13.08
N ALA A 375 -31.72 -45.66 -14.05
CA ALA A 375 -32.73 -46.61 -14.52
C ALA A 375 -33.23 -47.52 -13.39
N TYR A 376 -32.31 -48.03 -12.55
CA TYR A 376 -32.67 -48.92 -11.46
C TYR A 376 -33.38 -48.19 -10.32
N ILE A 377 -32.87 -47.03 -9.88
CA ILE A 377 -33.47 -46.25 -8.78
C ILE A 377 -34.87 -45.77 -9.17
N SER A 378 -35.09 -45.34 -10.41
CA SER A 378 -36.42 -44.95 -10.90
C SER A 378 -37.40 -46.12 -11.03
N ALA A 379 -36.91 -47.36 -11.09
CA ALA A 379 -37.73 -48.57 -11.15
C ALA A 379 -38.05 -49.16 -9.76
N LEU A 380 -37.58 -48.54 -8.66
CA LEU A 380 -37.89 -48.99 -7.31
C LEU A 380 -39.36 -48.73 -6.96
N GLU A 381 -40.11 -49.80 -6.71
CA GLU A 381 -41.52 -49.73 -6.33
C GLU A 381 -41.69 -48.96 -5.01
N GLY A 382 -42.69 -48.05 -4.97
CA GLY A 382 -43.04 -47.30 -3.76
C GLY A 382 -42.21 -46.03 -3.51
N HIS A 383 -41.22 -45.75 -4.35
CA HIS A 383 -40.37 -44.57 -4.26
C HIS A 383 -40.44 -43.73 -5.54
N SER A 384 -40.34 -42.41 -5.40
CA SER A 384 -40.31 -41.49 -6.53
C SER A 384 -39.24 -40.44 -6.25
N PHE A 385 -38.31 -40.31 -7.19
CA PHE A 385 -37.16 -39.43 -7.09
C PHE A 385 -37.09 -38.53 -8.31
N ASP A 386 -36.68 -37.28 -8.10
CA ASP A 386 -36.46 -36.35 -9.19
C ASP A 386 -35.20 -36.71 -9.99
N SER A 387 -35.32 -36.83 -11.31
CA SER A 387 -34.25 -37.29 -12.19
C SER A 387 -33.03 -36.36 -12.18
N GLU A 388 -33.24 -35.04 -12.12
CA GLU A 388 -32.13 -34.08 -12.11
C GLU A 388 -31.38 -34.13 -10.78
N LYS A 389 -32.11 -34.28 -9.66
CA LYS A 389 -31.49 -34.43 -8.34
C LYS A 389 -30.73 -35.76 -8.21
N LEU A 390 -31.22 -36.85 -8.82
CA LEU A 390 -30.53 -38.14 -8.83
C LEU A 390 -29.21 -38.10 -9.60
N GLU A 391 -29.19 -37.43 -10.75
CA GLU A 391 -27.98 -37.24 -11.54
C GLU A 391 -26.90 -36.51 -10.73
N LYS A 392 -27.27 -35.41 -10.04
CA LYS A 392 -26.37 -34.69 -9.14
C LYS A 392 -25.87 -35.58 -7.98
N LEU A 393 -26.76 -36.36 -7.39
CA LEU A 393 -26.41 -37.29 -6.30
C LEU A 393 -25.42 -38.38 -6.75
N PHE A 394 -25.57 -38.91 -7.96
CA PHE A 394 -24.65 -39.91 -8.50
C PHE A 394 -23.22 -39.35 -8.61
N GLY A 395 -23.07 -38.09 -9.04
CA GLY A 395 -21.79 -37.38 -9.01
C GLY A 395 -21.19 -37.27 -7.61
N HIS A 396 -22.02 -37.18 -6.56
CA HIS A 396 -21.56 -37.18 -5.18
C HIS A 396 -21.05 -38.55 -4.71
N PHE A 397 -21.68 -39.65 -5.14
CA PHE A 397 -21.28 -41.02 -4.75
C PHE A 397 -19.99 -41.52 -5.41
N THR A 398 -19.66 -41.01 -6.59
CA THR A 398 -18.47 -41.43 -7.35
C THR A 398 -17.20 -40.69 -6.91
N GLY A 399 -17.34 -39.46 -6.39
CA GLY A 399 -16.22 -38.59 -6.00
C GLY A 399 -15.54 -37.90 -7.20
N GLU A 400 -14.74 -36.87 -6.96
CA GLU A 400 -14.12 -36.08 -8.04
C GLU A 400 -13.28 -36.95 -8.98
N GLY A 401 -13.64 -36.96 -10.27
CA GLY A 401 -12.88 -37.62 -11.33
C GLY A 401 -13.23 -39.09 -11.61
N LYS A 402 -14.28 -39.65 -10.96
CA LYS A 402 -14.82 -40.98 -11.29
C LYS A 402 -16.24 -40.85 -11.84
N SER A 403 -16.59 -41.71 -12.78
CA SER A 403 -17.93 -41.76 -13.41
C SER A 403 -18.74 -42.99 -13.04
N GLU A 404 -18.20 -43.83 -12.14
CA GLU A 404 -18.65 -45.20 -11.92
C GLU A 404 -18.53 -45.59 -10.44
N ILE A 405 -19.49 -46.37 -9.94
CA ILE A 405 -19.48 -46.92 -8.59
C ILE A 405 -19.10 -48.41 -8.67
N GLY A 406 -17.90 -48.75 -8.21
CA GLY A 406 -17.48 -50.15 -8.11
C GLY A 406 -18.18 -50.90 -6.96
N SER A 407 -18.19 -52.23 -7.03
CA SER A 407 -18.89 -53.12 -6.08
C SER A 407 -18.62 -52.83 -4.59
N ASP A 408 -17.36 -52.61 -4.20
CA ASP A 408 -17.02 -52.32 -2.80
C ASP A 408 -17.47 -50.91 -2.35
N ALA A 409 -17.52 -49.94 -3.27
CA ALA A 409 -18.07 -48.62 -2.99
C ALA A 409 -19.60 -48.67 -2.84
N PHE A 410 -20.29 -49.39 -3.72
CA PHE A 410 -21.73 -49.62 -3.61
C PHE A 410 -22.09 -50.35 -2.32
N THR A 411 -21.32 -51.39 -1.97
CA THR A 411 -21.50 -52.15 -0.73
C THR A 411 -21.41 -51.23 0.48
N ARG A 412 -20.38 -50.36 0.56
CA ARG A 412 -20.25 -49.39 1.67
C ARG A 412 -21.49 -48.49 1.86
N LEU A 413 -22.21 -48.14 0.79
CA LEU A 413 -23.43 -47.32 0.89
C LEU A 413 -24.58 -48.06 1.59
N LEU A 414 -24.63 -49.39 1.49
CA LEU A 414 -25.76 -50.21 1.94
C LEU A 414 -25.49 -51.00 3.23
N VAL A 415 -24.24 -51.12 3.65
CA VAL A 415 -23.87 -51.84 4.87
C VAL A 415 -24.40 -51.13 6.11
N THR A 416 -24.92 -51.91 7.06
CA THR A 416 -25.18 -51.43 8.43
C THR A 416 -24.06 -51.92 9.33
N HIS A 417 -23.43 -50.99 10.05
CA HIS A 417 -22.36 -51.35 10.97
C HIS A 417 -22.95 -51.75 12.33
N TYR A 418 -22.42 -52.81 12.92
CA TYR A 418 -22.75 -53.28 14.26
C TYR A 418 -21.52 -53.24 15.15
N ARG A 419 -21.68 -52.80 16.40
CA ARG A 419 -20.65 -52.91 17.43
C ARG A 419 -20.84 -54.21 18.20
N VAL A 420 -19.74 -54.91 18.45
CA VAL A 420 -19.73 -56.09 19.31
C VAL A 420 -19.90 -55.64 20.77
N ALA A 421 -21.06 -55.92 21.35
CA ALA A 421 -21.38 -55.61 22.74
C ALA A 421 -20.96 -56.75 23.70
N LYS A 422 -20.95 -57.99 23.19
CA LYS A 422 -20.46 -59.18 23.89
C LYS A 422 -19.75 -60.07 22.89
N ASP A 423 -18.69 -60.73 23.35
CA ASP A 423 -17.92 -61.62 22.50
C ASP A 423 -18.81 -62.66 21.81
N THR A 424 -18.63 -62.80 20.50
CA THR A 424 -19.41 -63.72 19.66
C THR A 424 -18.50 -64.40 18.64
N LEU A 425 -18.99 -65.44 18.00
CA LEU A 425 -18.22 -66.21 17.01
C LEU A 425 -18.76 -65.97 15.61
N ILE A 426 -17.86 -65.80 14.66
CA ILE A 426 -18.17 -65.90 13.23
C ILE A 426 -18.18 -67.38 12.86
N THR A 427 -19.25 -67.85 12.24
CA THR A 427 -19.33 -69.18 11.65
C THR A 427 -19.51 -69.13 10.14
N SER A 428 -19.08 -70.16 9.43
CA SER A 428 -19.26 -70.27 7.97
C SER A 428 -20.72 -70.32 7.54
N GLU A 429 -21.60 -70.85 8.38
CA GLU A 429 -23.01 -71.07 8.06
C GLU A 429 -23.95 -70.45 9.10
N MET A 430 -25.21 -70.23 8.68
CA MET A 430 -26.26 -69.66 9.53
C MET A 430 -26.65 -70.57 10.68
N ALA A 431 -26.63 -71.89 10.53
CA ALA A 431 -26.85 -72.81 11.65
C ALA A 431 -25.52 -73.04 12.42
N ILE A 432 -25.52 -72.81 13.73
CA ILE A 432 -24.30 -72.98 14.55
C ILE A 432 -23.82 -74.44 14.56
N LYS A 433 -24.74 -75.41 14.49
CA LYS A 433 -24.40 -76.85 14.55
C LYS A 433 -23.66 -77.36 13.31
N SER A 434 -23.89 -76.76 12.15
CA SER A 434 -23.25 -77.16 10.88
C SER A 434 -22.12 -76.22 10.47
N GLY A 435 -22.15 -74.97 10.93
CA GLY A 435 -21.14 -73.96 10.64
C GLY A 435 -19.83 -74.18 11.40
N LYS A 436 -18.70 -74.10 10.67
CA LYS A 436 -17.36 -74.07 11.27
C LYS A 436 -17.11 -72.69 11.86
N THR A 437 -16.57 -72.62 13.07
CA THR A 437 -16.08 -71.36 13.65
C THR A 437 -14.89 -70.85 12.85
N GLN A 438 -14.99 -69.63 12.34
CA GLN A 438 -13.93 -68.96 11.60
C GLN A 438 -13.05 -68.12 12.52
N ARG A 439 -13.67 -67.27 13.35
CA ARG A 439 -12.97 -66.42 14.33
C ARG A 439 -13.88 -65.96 15.45
N ARG A 440 -13.27 -65.40 16.50
CA ARG A 440 -13.96 -64.66 17.56
C ARG A 440 -14.03 -63.17 17.20
N LEU A 441 -15.14 -62.56 17.56
CA LEU A 441 -15.36 -61.11 17.57
C LEU A 441 -15.29 -60.64 19.01
N ASP A 442 -14.34 -59.75 19.30
CA ASP A 442 -14.10 -59.21 20.64
C ASP A 442 -14.96 -57.96 20.89
N VAL A 443 -15.33 -57.70 22.16
CA VAL A 443 -16.08 -56.49 22.55
C VAL A 443 -15.41 -55.23 21.99
N GLY A 444 -16.22 -54.37 21.37
CA GLY A 444 -15.77 -53.10 20.79
C GLY A 444 -15.36 -53.18 19.32
N GLU A 445 -15.23 -54.38 18.75
CA GLU A 445 -15.05 -54.54 17.31
C GLU A 445 -16.28 -54.10 16.52
N VAL A 446 -16.07 -53.78 15.23
CA VAL A 446 -17.14 -53.40 14.32
C VAL A 446 -17.32 -54.47 13.25
N PHE A 447 -18.56 -54.92 13.11
CA PHE A 447 -19.01 -55.93 12.16
C PHE A 447 -19.91 -55.27 11.12
N ALA A 448 -19.48 -55.25 9.86
CA ALA A 448 -20.24 -54.74 8.73
C ALA A 448 -21.26 -55.80 8.29
N VAL A 449 -22.53 -55.58 8.61
CA VAL A 449 -23.62 -56.51 8.33
C VAL A 449 -24.22 -56.26 6.95
N TYR A 450 -24.36 -57.34 6.19
CA TYR A 450 -24.88 -57.37 4.82
C TYR A 450 -26.26 -58.04 4.73
N GLU A 451 -26.54 -58.97 5.64
CA GLU A 451 -27.74 -59.81 5.63
C GLU A 451 -28.21 -60.08 7.07
N GLY A 452 -29.52 -60.11 7.28
CA GLY A 452 -30.15 -60.33 8.58
C GLY A 452 -30.62 -59.04 9.28
N PRO A 453 -31.24 -59.13 10.46
CA PRO A 453 -31.30 -60.31 11.33
C PRO A 453 -32.21 -61.44 10.82
N VAL A 454 -31.68 -62.66 10.79
CA VAL A 454 -32.43 -63.90 10.49
C VAL A 454 -32.53 -64.74 11.77
N LYS A 455 -33.73 -65.22 12.09
CA LYS A 455 -33.97 -66.07 13.26
C LYS A 455 -33.58 -67.53 12.96
N ASP A 456 -32.70 -68.10 13.76
CA ASP A 456 -32.43 -69.55 13.81
C ASP A 456 -33.52 -70.19 14.69
N GLU A 457 -34.53 -70.78 14.06
CA GLU A 457 -35.64 -71.43 14.77
C GLU A 457 -35.20 -72.62 15.63
N THR A 458 -34.04 -73.22 15.34
CA THR A 458 -33.52 -74.36 16.12
C THR A 458 -33.02 -73.92 17.49
N LEU A 459 -32.40 -72.76 17.55
CA LEU A 459 -31.73 -72.25 18.76
C LEU A 459 -32.46 -71.04 19.38
N GLY A 460 -33.43 -70.45 18.67
CA GLY A 460 -34.15 -69.25 19.10
C GLY A 460 -33.27 -68.00 19.16
N ILE A 461 -32.22 -67.93 18.33
CA ILE A 461 -31.29 -66.80 18.26
C ILE A 461 -31.46 -66.03 16.96
N PHE A 462 -31.09 -64.75 16.94
CA PHE A 462 -31.01 -63.97 15.71
C PHE A 462 -29.56 -63.86 15.27
N ARG A 463 -29.32 -64.12 13.98
CA ARG A 463 -28.01 -64.09 13.37
C ARG A 463 -27.97 -63.12 12.20
N VAL A 464 -26.81 -62.54 12.00
CA VAL A 464 -26.51 -61.62 10.91
C VAL A 464 -25.29 -62.13 10.16
N ARG A 465 -25.25 -61.91 8.85
CA ARG A 465 -24.10 -62.21 8.00
C ARG A 465 -23.37 -60.92 7.68
N GLY A 466 -22.05 -60.95 7.71
CA GLY A 466 -21.24 -59.76 7.47
C GLY A 466 -19.75 -60.04 7.37
N ARG A 467 -18.96 -58.96 7.34
CA ARG A 467 -17.51 -58.99 7.46
C ARG A 467 -17.06 -58.27 8.73
N ALA A 468 -16.06 -58.82 9.41
CA ALA A 468 -15.37 -58.09 10.46
C ALA A 468 -14.44 -57.05 9.84
N LEU A 469 -14.45 -55.82 10.35
CA LEU A 469 -13.63 -54.75 9.79
C LEU A 469 -12.16 -54.82 10.22
N LYS A 470 -11.86 -55.57 11.28
CA LYS A 470 -10.50 -55.75 11.80
C LYS A 470 -9.60 -56.58 10.86
N ASP A 471 -10.15 -57.61 10.20
CA ASP A 471 -9.36 -58.55 9.39
C ASP A 471 -10.07 -58.99 8.09
N GLY A 472 -11.26 -58.47 7.82
CA GLY A 472 -12.06 -58.82 6.65
C GLY A 472 -12.76 -60.18 6.72
N CYS A 473 -12.62 -60.96 7.80
CA CYS A 473 -13.20 -62.29 7.90
C CYS A 473 -14.73 -62.24 7.82
N GLN A 474 -15.29 -63.08 6.95
CA GLN A 474 -16.73 -63.08 6.63
C GLN A 474 -17.46 -64.28 7.23
N GLY A 475 -18.71 -64.10 7.62
CA GLY A 475 -19.58 -65.20 8.02
C GLY A 475 -20.78 -64.74 8.83
N TRP A 476 -21.35 -65.66 9.59
CA TRP A 476 -22.52 -65.45 10.43
C TRP A 476 -22.14 -65.22 11.89
N ALA A 477 -22.67 -64.17 12.49
CA ALA A 477 -22.49 -63.84 13.90
C ALA A 477 -23.85 -63.67 14.59
N THR A 478 -23.90 -63.94 15.90
CA THR A 478 -25.14 -63.81 16.69
C THR A 478 -25.39 -62.34 17.03
N GLU A 479 -26.55 -61.79 16.65
CA GLU A 479 -27.00 -60.46 17.10
C GLU A 479 -27.67 -60.56 18.47
N LEU A 480 -28.68 -61.43 18.59
CA LEU A 480 -29.50 -61.59 19.79
C LEU A 480 -29.56 -63.06 20.20
N GLY A 481 -29.15 -63.34 21.44
CA GLY A 481 -29.23 -64.66 22.05
C GLY A 481 -30.65 -65.03 22.49
N ASN A 482 -30.85 -66.31 22.80
CA ASN A 482 -32.15 -66.89 23.15
C ASN A 482 -32.70 -66.42 24.51
N THR A 483 -31.83 -65.91 25.39
CA THR A 483 -32.19 -65.30 26.68
C THR A 483 -32.32 -63.77 26.59
N GLY A 484 -32.35 -63.20 25.37
CA GLY A 484 -32.44 -61.76 25.14
C GLY A 484 -31.11 -61.01 25.26
N GLY A 485 -29.98 -61.71 25.43
CA GLY A 485 -28.66 -61.08 25.45
C GLY A 485 -28.29 -60.50 24.08
N VAL A 486 -28.02 -59.21 24.01
CA VAL A 486 -27.52 -58.53 22.80
C VAL A 486 -26.00 -58.74 22.69
N PHE A 487 -25.56 -59.30 21.57
CA PHE A 487 -24.16 -59.56 21.24
C PHE A 487 -23.63 -58.57 20.20
N LEU A 488 -24.47 -58.20 19.23
CA LEU A 488 -24.20 -57.16 18.25
C LEU A 488 -25.26 -56.06 18.37
N GLU A 489 -24.81 -54.82 18.43
CA GLU A 489 -25.66 -53.65 18.55
C GLU A 489 -25.55 -52.82 17.28
N ALA A 490 -26.65 -52.63 16.54
CA ALA A 490 -26.68 -51.81 15.33
C ALA A 490 -26.44 -50.33 15.65
N GLY A 491 -25.78 -49.61 14.75
CA GLY A 491 -25.47 -48.19 14.90
C GLY A 491 -26.28 -47.30 13.97
N GLU A 492 -26.66 -46.11 14.46
CA GLU A 492 -27.25 -45.02 13.64
C GLU A 492 -26.20 -44.38 12.72
N ASP A 493 -24.98 -44.21 13.21
CA ASP A 493 -23.87 -43.63 12.44
C ASP A 493 -22.77 -44.66 12.26
N SER A 494 -22.46 -44.97 11.01
CA SER A 494 -21.36 -45.86 10.66
C SER A 494 -20.02 -45.13 10.72
N GLY A 495 -19.15 -45.48 11.68
CA GLY A 495 -17.71 -45.21 11.57
C GLY A 495 -17.22 -43.84 12.03
N LEU A 496 -17.94 -43.16 12.93
CA LEU A 496 -17.44 -41.94 13.58
C LEU A 496 -16.56 -42.27 14.80
N TYR A 497 -15.36 -41.75 14.85
CA TYR A 497 -14.45 -41.81 16.00
C TYR A 497 -14.30 -40.45 16.65
N GLU A 498 -13.95 -40.44 17.93
CA GLU A 498 -13.61 -39.24 18.69
C GLU A 498 -12.21 -39.39 19.28
N VAL A 499 -11.41 -38.34 19.16
CA VAL A 499 -10.09 -38.29 19.76
C VAL A 499 -10.21 -38.21 21.28
N VAL A 500 -9.65 -39.20 21.96
CA VAL A 500 -9.62 -39.29 23.43
C VAL A 500 -8.33 -38.71 23.98
N ARG A 501 -7.23 -38.84 23.24
CA ARG A 501 -5.93 -38.24 23.59
C ARG A 501 -5.36 -37.49 22.39
N PRO A 502 -4.93 -36.22 22.57
CA PRO A 502 -4.34 -35.44 21.50
C PRO A 502 -3.17 -36.16 20.82
N GLN A 503 -3.14 -36.20 19.50
CA GLN A 503 -2.17 -36.97 18.72
C GLN A 503 -1.99 -36.39 17.30
N PRO A 504 -0.88 -36.70 16.60
CA PRO A 504 -0.69 -36.27 15.22
C PRO A 504 -1.57 -37.06 14.23
N LEU A 505 -2.18 -36.36 13.27
CA LEU A 505 -2.69 -36.93 12.03
C LEU A 505 -1.52 -37.03 11.03
N SER A 506 -1.04 -38.23 10.80
CA SER A 506 0.15 -38.49 9.97
C SER A 506 -0.24 -38.68 8.50
N ALA A 507 0.59 -38.24 7.56
CA ALA A 507 0.30 -38.43 6.14
C ALA A 507 0.38 -39.90 5.68
N GLY A 508 1.15 -40.74 6.39
CA GLY A 508 1.37 -42.14 6.05
C GLY A 508 1.11 -43.10 7.20
N PHE A 509 1.01 -44.39 6.85
CA PHE A 509 0.69 -45.49 7.76
C PHE A 509 1.77 -45.77 8.81
N GLU A 510 3.03 -45.43 8.55
CA GLU A 510 4.09 -45.62 9.55
C GLU A 510 3.92 -44.60 10.70
N PRO A 511 4.00 -45.01 11.98
CA PRO A 511 3.84 -44.10 13.13
C PRO A 511 4.84 -42.94 13.12
N ASP A 512 6.04 -43.21 12.60
CA ASP A 512 7.16 -42.28 12.51
C ASP A 512 7.58 -42.04 11.05
N GLY A 513 8.28 -40.94 10.79
CA GLY A 513 8.90 -40.67 9.48
C GLY A 513 7.99 -40.06 8.42
N HIS A 514 6.70 -39.84 8.71
CA HIS A 514 5.77 -39.12 7.84
C HIS A 514 5.42 -37.72 8.36
N PRO A 515 5.16 -36.74 7.47
CA PRO A 515 4.70 -35.42 7.87
C PRO A 515 3.39 -35.47 8.67
N THR A 516 3.31 -34.66 9.72
CA THR A 516 2.05 -34.40 10.42
C THR A 516 1.20 -33.45 9.58
N VAL A 517 0.08 -33.95 9.06
CA VAL A 517 -0.90 -33.15 8.31
C VAL A 517 -1.56 -32.13 9.23
N ARG A 518 -1.92 -32.57 10.45
CA ARG A 518 -2.53 -31.74 11.49
C ARG A 518 -2.34 -32.37 12.86
N TYR A 519 -2.32 -31.56 13.91
CA TYR A 519 -2.41 -32.07 15.28
C TYR A 519 -3.87 -32.10 15.74
N LEU A 520 -4.34 -33.27 16.19
CA LEU A 520 -5.72 -33.47 16.62
C LEU A 520 -5.89 -33.19 18.11
N LYS A 521 -7.02 -32.59 18.47
CA LYS A 521 -7.38 -32.26 19.85
C LYS A 521 -8.37 -33.28 20.41
N GLU A 522 -8.39 -33.43 21.72
CA GLU A 522 -9.44 -34.21 22.40
C GLU A 522 -10.83 -33.68 22.00
N GLY A 523 -11.73 -34.60 21.66
CA GLY A 523 -13.07 -34.29 21.17
C GLY A 523 -13.19 -34.12 19.64
N ASP A 524 -12.08 -34.01 18.90
CA ASP A 524 -12.13 -33.97 17.43
C ASP A 524 -12.82 -35.24 16.90
N LYS A 525 -13.79 -35.05 15.99
CA LYS A 525 -14.55 -36.13 15.35
C LYS A 525 -13.87 -36.56 14.06
N LEU A 526 -13.81 -37.87 13.82
CA LEU A 526 -13.06 -38.49 12.73
C LEU A 526 -13.97 -39.46 11.98
N GLU A 527 -14.04 -39.31 10.66
CA GLU A 527 -14.73 -40.25 9.77
C GLU A 527 -13.71 -41.28 9.28
N VAL A 528 -14.00 -42.57 9.46
CA VAL A 528 -13.10 -43.64 9.03
C VAL A 528 -13.13 -43.81 7.52
N LEU A 529 -11.95 -43.74 6.90
CA LEU A 529 -11.71 -44.08 5.50
C LEU A 529 -11.19 -45.51 5.38
N GLU A 530 -10.22 -45.86 6.22
CA GLU A 530 -9.65 -47.21 6.32
C GLU A 530 -9.66 -47.63 7.79
N TRP A 531 -10.18 -48.83 8.04
CA TRP A 531 -10.34 -49.40 9.37
C TRP A 531 -9.03 -49.93 9.93
N ASP A 532 -9.11 -50.65 11.04
CA ASP A 532 -7.99 -51.13 11.84
C ASP A 532 -6.91 -51.82 10.99
N LYS A 533 -5.69 -51.27 11.06
CA LYS A 533 -4.48 -51.86 10.49
C LYS A 533 -3.39 -51.89 11.54
N GLU A 534 -2.90 -53.09 11.85
CA GLU A 534 -1.84 -53.29 12.84
C GLU A 534 -0.47 -53.00 12.25
N HIS A 535 0.33 -52.22 12.96
CA HIS A 535 1.73 -51.98 12.61
C HIS A 535 2.61 -52.97 13.38
N GLU A 536 3.13 -53.98 12.68
CA GLU A 536 3.87 -55.12 13.24
C GLU A 536 5.07 -54.71 14.10
N GLY A 537 5.75 -53.61 13.77
CA GLY A 537 6.95 -53.17 14.50
C GLY A 537 6.68 -52.52 15.86
N SER A 538 5.49 -51.95 16.07
CA SER A 538 5.14 -51.23 17.31
C SER A 538 3.94 -51.81 18.04
N GLY A 539 3.22 -52.76 17.44
CA GLY A 539 1.96 -53.29 17.97
C GLY A 539 0.82 -52.25 18.04
N GLN A 540 0.98 -51.10 17.38
CA GLN A 540 -0.05 -50.08 17.34
C GLN A 540 -1.10 -50.42 16.30
N VAL A 541 -2.38 -50.26 16.65
CA VAL A 541 -3.48 -50.30 15.68
C VAL A 541 -3.74 -48.88 15.19
N ARG A 542 -3.63 -48.68 13.88
CA ARG A 542 -3.88 -47.38 13.23
C ARG A 542 -5.09 -47.47 12.32
N ILE A 543 -5.73 -46.33 12.11
CA ILE A 543 -6.87 -46.17 11.20
C ILE A 543 -6.61 -44.96 10.31
N GLN A 544 -7.06 -45.02 9.05
CA GLN A 544 -7.07 -43.86 8.17
C GLN A 544 -8.39 -43.13 8.33
N VAL A 545 -8.31 -41.83 8.59
CA VAL A 545 -9.47 -41.00 8.91
C VAL A 545 -9.43 -39.71 8.13
N LYS A 546 -10.62 -39.16 7.90
CA LYS A 546 -10.83 -37.75 7.54
C LYS A 546 -11.31 -37.04 8.80
N LEU A 547 -10.73 -35.87 9.12
CA LEU A 547 -11.29 -35.02 10.16
C LEU A 547 -12.72 -34.62 9.75
N ALA A 548 -13.71 -34.77 10.63
CA ALA A 548 -15.09 -34.44 10.30
C ALA A 548 -15.20 -32.95 9.90
N GLY A 549 -15.82 -32.69 8.75
CA GLY A 549 -15.88 -31.36 8.12
C GLY A 549 -15.53 -31.40 6.62
N GLU A 550 -16.00 -30.39 5.89
CA GLU A 550 -15.98 -30.33 4.42
C GLU A 550 -14.57 -30.56 3.83
N ASP A 551 -13.57 -29.83 4.32
CA ASP A 551 -12.16 -29.93 3.92
C ASP A 551 -11.27 -30.50 5.02
N GLY A 552 -11.83 -31.43 5.80
CA GLY A 552 -11.06 -32.13 6.82
C GLY A 552 -9.84 -32.82 6.20
N PRO A 553 -8.62 -32.56 6.70
CA PRO A 553 -7.46 -33.29 6.22
C PRO A 553 -7.65 -34.79 6.48
N SER A 554 -7.22 -35.59 5.52
CA SER A 554 -7.16 -37.05 5.65
C SER A 554 -5.76 -37.49 6.06
N GLY A 555 -5.68 -38.57 6.82
CA GLY A 555 -4.40 -39.13 7.27
C GLY A 555 -4.59 -40.30 8.22
N TRP A 556 -3.51 -40.75 8.82
CA TRP A 556 -3.45 -41.88 9.74
C TRP A 556 -3.36 -41.40 11.19
N VAL A 557 -4.17 -42.02 12.04
CA VAL A 557 -4.13 -41.83 13.50
C VAL A 557 -3.93 -43.16 14.19
N THR A 558 -3.34 -43.14 15.38
CA THR A 558 -3.24 -44.33 16.21
C THR A 558 -4.55 -44.48 16.98
N LYS A 559 -5.25 -45.60 16.76
CA LYS A 559 -6.46 -45.96 17.49
C LYS A 559 -6.11 -46.51 18.86
N MET A 560 -5.16 -47.46 18.89
CA MET A 560 -4.78 -48.20 20.09
C MET A 560 -3.27 -48.43 20.13
N LEU A 561 -2.67 -48.25 21.31
CA LEU A 561 -1.27 -48.58 21.57
C LEU A 561 -1.11 -50.08 21.90
N GLN A 562 0.14 -50.56 21.94
CA GLN A 562 0.47 -51.95 22.27
C GLN A 562 -0.03 -52.39 23.66
N ASP A 563 -0.15 -51.46 24.61
CA ASP A 563 -0.67 -51.69 25.96
C ASP A 563 -2.21 -51.60 26.02
N GLU A 564 -2.88 -51.68 24.87
CA GLU A 564 -4.34 -51.54 24.68
C GLU A 564 -4.90 -50.16 25.05
N THR A 565 -4.04 -49.15 25.27
CA THR A 565 -4.49 -47.77 25.50
C THR A 565 -5.13 -47.19 24.24
N MET A 566 -6.42 -46.84 24.32
CA MET A 566 -7.15 -46.15 23.27
C MET A 566 -6.81 -44.66 23.20
N LEU A 567 -6.43 -44.18 22.01
CA LEU A 567 -6.21 -42.75 21.74
C LEU A 567 -7.36 -42.13 20.92
N VAL A 568 -8.11 -42.95 20.19
CA VAL A 568 -9.42 -42.59 19.65
C VAL A 568 -10.45 -43.66 20.05
N LYS A 569 -11.70 -43.26 20.25
CA LYS A 569 -12.81 -44.17 20.60
C LYS A 569 -13.90 -44.11 19.54
N LEU A 570 -14.54 -45.24 19.25
CA LEU A 570 -15.71 -45.29 18.39
C LEU A 570 -16.89 -44.58 19.10
N VAL A 571 -17.49 -43.61 18.41
CA VAL A 571 -18.73 -42.95 18.86
C VAL A 571 -19.89 -43.81 18.37
N TRP A 572 -20.42 -44.64 19.27
CA TRP A 572 -21.54 -45.52 18.94
C TRP A 572 -22.86 -44.94 19.43
N ARG A 573 -23.78 -44.66 18.50
CA ARG A 573 -25.19 -44.37 18.81
C ARG A 573 -26.01 -45.61 18.44
N PRO A 574 -26.58 -46.32 19.43
CA PRO A 574 -27.41 -47.48 19.16
C PRO A 574 -28.60 -47.07 18.29
N LEU A 575 -28.86 -47.83 17.23
CA LEU A 575 -30.04 -47.65 16.41
C LEU A 575 -31.27 -47.87 17.30
N LYS A 576 -32.09 -46.83 17.50
CA LYS A 576 -33.33 -46.99 18.27
C LYS A 576 -34.24 -47.95 17.50
N LYS A 577 -34.49 -49.13 18.07
CA LYS A 577 -35.51 -50.05 17.54
C LYS A 577 -36.87 -49.35 17.69
N ALA A 578 -37.53 -49.10 16.56
CA ALA A 578 -38.88 -48.54 16.49
C ALA A 578 -39.90 -49.50 17.10
#